data_AF-A0A959C7R0-F1
#
_entry.id   AF-A0A959C7R0-F1
#
_cell.length_a   1.000
_cell.length_b   1.000
_cell.length_c   1.000
_cell.angle_alpha   90.00
_cell.angle_beta   90.00
_cell.angle_gamma   90.00
#
_symmetry.space_group_name_H-M   'P 1'
#
loop_
_entity.id
_entity.type
_entity.pdbx_description
1 polymer ?
#
loop_
_entity_poly.entity_id
_entity_poly.type
_entity_poly.pdbx_seq_one_letter_code
_entity_poly.pdbx_strand_id
1 'polypeptide(L)'
;MYTERRYNYWTTIKWSRKGLYFGAATGLIAYVLHEIIGHDWFYVPWQPVALVGTALAFYLGFKNNVSYDRLWEARKIWGAIVNGSRSFAAAVMGFVGNLHASERLSDAELHAIHRRLIFRHLAWITCLRFQLRTPRTWEHKEEMINNYFPNFNTPEFNSMLE
;
A
#
# COMPACT_ATOMS: atom_id res chain seq x y z
N MET A 1 2.61 -2.01 -3.71
CA MET A 1 2.19 -0.75 -4.36
C MET A 1 1.68 -1.10 -5.74
N TYR A 2 0.43 -0.78 -6.09
CA TYR A 2 -0.09 -0.99 -7.45
C TYR A 2 0.82 -0.23 -8.43
N THR A 3 1.41 -0.95 -9.37
CA THR A 3 2.46 -0.44 -10.28
C THR A 3 1.90 -0.03 -11.64
N GLU A 4 0.63 -0.30 -11.93
CA GLU A 4 0.08 0.01 -13.24
C GLU A 4 -0.24 1.49 -13.40
N ARG A 5 -0.08 1.95 -14.65
CA ARG A 5 -0.16 3.35 -15.04
C ARG A 5 -1.58 3.91 -15.02
N ARG A 6 -2.62 3.05 -15.04
CA ARG A 6 -4.03 3.44 -15.09
C ARG A 6 -4.86 2.51 -14.22
N TYR A 7 -5.58 3.07 -13.25
CA TYR A 7 -6.56 2.34 -12.47
C TYR A 7 -7.86 2.20 -13.29
N ASN A 8 -8.29 0.97 -13.55
CA ASN A 8 -9.49 0.71 -14.36
C ASN A 8 -10.77 0.97 -13.55
N TYR A 9 -11.69 1.76 -14.10
CA TYR A 9 -13.00 2.06 -13.50
C TYR A 9 -13.82 0.80 -13.18
N TRP A 10 -13.74 -0.22 -14.03
CA TRP A 10 -14.43 -1.49 -13.82
C TRP A 10 -13.97 -2.24 -12.58
N THR A 11 -12.71 -2.03 -12.17
CA THR A 11 -12.16 -2.62 -10.94
C THR A 11 -12.86 -2.02 -9.71
N THR A 12 -13.16 -0.71 -9.72
CA THR A 12 -13.93 -0.05 -8.65
C THR A 12 -15.34 -0.63 -8.52
N ILE A 13 -16.03 -0.82 -9.65
CA ILE A 13 -17.37 -1.40 -9.66
C ILE A 13 -17.33 -2.84 -9.15
N LYS A 14 -16.38 -3.66 -9.65
CA LYS A 14 -16.23 -5.05 -9.21
C LYS A 14 -15.93 -5.14 -7.71
N TRP A 15 -15.16 -4.20 -7.17
CA TRP A 15 -14.84 -4.12 -5.73
C TRP A 15 -16.07 -3.72 -4.90
N SER A 16 -16.86 -2.75 -5.37
CA SER A 16 -18.06 -2.25 -4.67
C SER A 16 -19.35 -3.04 -4.93
N ARG A 17 -19.33 -4.03 -5.85
CA ARG A 17 -20.51 -4.77 -6.32
C ARG A 17 -21.41 -5.32 -5.22
N LYS A 18 -20.83 -5.87 -4.14
CA LYS A 18 -21.62 -6.46 -3.04
C LYS A 18 -22.48 -5.40 -2.33
N GLY A 19 -21.90 -4.23 -2.08
CA GLY A 19 -22.61 -3.11 -1.46
C GLY A 19 -23.67 -2.52 -2.40
N LEU A 20 -23.34 -2.40 -3.69
CA LEU A 20 -24.28 -1.92 -4.71
C LEU A 20 -25.51 -2.84 -4.84
N TYR A 21 -25.31 -4.16 -4.94
CA TYR A 21 -26.43 -5.11 -5.01
C TYR A 21 -27.26 -5.12 -3.74
N PHE A 22 -26.63 -5.07 -2.57
CA PHE A 22 -27.35 -5.01 -1.30
C PHE A 22 -28.20 -3.73 -1.17
N GLY A 23 -27.63 -2.57 -1.52
CA GLY A 23 -28.35 -1.30 -1.53
C GLY A 23 -29.50 -1.27 -2.54
N ALA A 24 -29.26 -1.75 -3.76
CA ALA A 24 -30.29 -1.83 -4.79
C ALA A 24 -31.43 -2.79 -4.39
N ALA A 25 -31.12 -3.95 -3.82
CA ALA A 25 -32.12 -4.92 -3.38
C ALA A 25 -32.97 -4.35 -2.23
N THR A 26 -32.36 -3.75 -1.21
CA THR A 26 -33.08 -3.17 -0.08
C THR A 26 -33.95 -1.98 -0.50
N GLY A 27 -33.44 -1.11 -1.39
CA GLY A 27 -34.22 -0.02 -1.97
C GLY A 27 -35.41 -0.51 -2.80
N LEU A 28 -35.22 -1.55 -3.61
CA LEU A 28 -36.30 -2.16 -4.40
C LEU A 28 -37.37 -2.78 -3.50
N ILE A 29 -36.97 -3.48 -2.43
CA ILE A 29 -37.90 -4.06 -1.46
C ILE A 29 -38.73 -2.95 -0.79
N ALA A 30 -38.10 -1.86 -0.35
CA ALA A 30 -38.81 -0.73 0.26
C ALA A 30 -39.81 -0.10 -0.72
N TYR A 31 -39.42 0.08 -1.98
CA TYR A 31 -40.31 0.60 -3.04
C TYR A 31 -41.53 -0.31 -3.27
N VAL A 32 -41.31 -1.63 -3.40
CA VAL A 32 -42.39 -2.61 -3.62
C VAL A 32 -43.36 -2.67 -2.42
N LEU A 33 -42.84 -2.64 -1.18
CA LEU A 33 -43.66 -2.65 0.03
C LEU A 33 -44.53 -1.40 0.16
N HIS A 34 -44.01 -0.24 -0.26
CA HIS A 34 -44.75 1.02 -0.22
C HIS A 34 -45.81 1.08 -1.33
N GLU A 35 -45.42 0.94 -2.61
CA GLU A 35 -46.30 1.20 -3.75
C GLU A 35 -47.25 0.05 -4.09
N ILE A 36 -46.79 -1.20 -3.97
CA ILE A 36 -47.57 -2.36 -4.44
C ILE A 36 -48.42 -2.94 -3.30
N ILE A 37 -47.87 -2.98 -2.09
CA ILE A 37 -48.53 -3.56 -0.92
C ILE A 37 -49.37 -2.51 -0.16
N GLY A 38 -49.20 -1.21 -0.47
CA GLY A 38 -49.98 -0.11 0.11
C GLY A 38 -49.71 0.06 1.61
N HIS A 39 -48.50 -0.29 2.05
CA HIS A 39 -48.15 -0.28 3.47
C HIS A 39 -47.60 1.11 3.86
N ASP A 40 -48.49 2.09 3.97
CA ASP A 40 -48.16 3.51 4.21
C ASP A 40 -47.37 3.79 5.50
N TRP A 41 -47.38 2.85 6.46
CA TRP A 41 -46.60 2.98 7.69
C TRP A 41 -45.09 2.80 7.48
N PHE A 42 -44.69 2.16 6.38
CA PHE A 42 -43.30 1.85 6.07
C PHE A 42 -42.71 2.94 5.17
N TYR A 43 -42.46 4.12 5.76
CA TYR A 43 -41.76 5.23 5.09
C TYR A 43 -40.43 5.50 5.79
N VAL A 44 -39.38 5.75 4.99
CA VAL A 44 -38.08 6.17 5.52
C VAL A 44 -38.00 7.70 5.43
N PRO A 45 -38.07 8.43 6.57
CA PRO A 45 -37.94 9.88 6.54
C PRO A 45 -36.57 10.30 6.00
N TRP A 46 -36.55 11.35 5.19
CA TRP A 46 -35.32 11.87 4.61
C TRP A 46 -34.37 12.46 5.67
N GLN A 47 -34.90 13.06 6.74
CA GLN A 47 -34.12 13.80 7.73
C GLN A 47 -33.09 12.92 8.46
N PRO A 48 -33.43 11.73 9.00
CA PRO A 48 -32.43 10.83 9.60
C PRO A 48 -31.41 10.31 8.59
N VAL A 49 -31.82 10.05 7.34
CA VAL A 49 -30.90 9.60 6.28
C VAL A 49 -29.87 10.67 5.97
N ALA A 50 -30.31 11.93 5.82
CA ALA A 50 -29.42 13.06 5.59
C ALA A 50 -28.45 13.25 6.76
N LEU A 51 -28.94 13.21 8.00
CA LEU A 51 -28.12 13.35 9.20
C LEU A 51 -27.03 12.27 9.28
N VAL A 52 -27.40 11.00 9.10
CA VAL A 52 -26.46 9.87 9.14
C VAL A 52 -25.47 9.96 7.97
N GLY A 53 -25.93 10.31 6.77
CA GLY A 53 -25.09 10.49 5.60
C GLY A 53 -24.05 11.58 5.78
N THR A 54 -24.44 12.73 6.34
CA THR A 54 -23.53 13.83 6.66
C THR A 54 -22.49 13.41 7.72
N ALA A 55 -22.92 12.77 8.82
CA ALA A 55 -22.00 12.28 9.84
C ALA A 55 -20.98 11.27 9.28
N LEU A 56 -21.43 10.34 8.43
CA LEU A 56 -20.56 9.36 7.76
C LEU A 56 -19.58 10.03 6.80
N ALA A 57 -20.02 11.02 6.03
CA ALA A 57 -19.16 11.77 5.11
C ALA A 57 -18.04 12.51 5.85
N PHE A 58 -18.35 13.18 6.96
CA PHE A 58 -17.35 13.81 7.81
C PHE A 58 -16.35 12.79 8.39
N TYR A 59 -16.86 11.69 8.95
CA TYR A 59 -16.01 10.62 9.48
C TYR A 59 -15.06 10.05 8.43
N LEU A 60 -15.56 9.76 7.23
CA LEU A 60 -14.74 9.30 6.11
C LEU A 60 -13.70 10.35 5.70
N GLY A 61 -14.06 11.64 5.69
CA GLY A 61 -13.12 12.73 5.42
C GLY A 61 -11.93 12.72 6.38
N PHE A 62 -12.19 12.66 7.68
CA PHE A 62 -11.12 12.58 8.69
C PHE A 62 -10.29 11.29 8.55
N LYS A 63 -10.95 10.15 8.36
CA LYS A 63 -10.27 8.85 8.22
C LYS A 63 -9.39 8.80 6.96
N ASN A 64 -9.85 9.37 5.86
CA ASN A 64 -9.11 9.42 4.61
C ASN A 64 -7.87 10.32 4.72
N ASN A 65 -7.99 11.46 5.39
CA ASN A 65 -6.84 12.35 5.63
C ASN A 65 -5.75 11.63 6.43
N VAL A 66 -6.11 10.98 7.54
CA VAL A 66 -5.14 10.20 8.35
C VAL A 66 -4.51 9.07 7.55
N SER A 67 -5.30 8.37 6.73
CA SER A 67 -4.79 7.27 5.90
C SER A 67 -3.83 7.77 4.82
N TYR A 68 -4.14 8.92 4.23
CA TYR A 68 -3.30 9.58 3.23
C TYR A 68 -1.97 10.04 3.84
N ASP A 69 -2.01 10.67 5.03
CA ASP A 69 -0.80 11.11 5.73
C ASP A 69 0.13 9.95 6.05
N ARG A 70 -0.41 8.80 6.48
CA ARG A 70 0.37 7.57 6.71
C ARG A 70 1.03 7.04 5.44
N LEU A 71 0.30 7.04 4.32
CA LEU A 71 0.85 6.64 3.01
C LEU A 71 1.97 7.60 2.57
N TRP A 72 1.78 8.90 2.79
CA TRP A 72 2.76 9.92 2.47
C TRP A 72 4.01 9.82 3.37
N GLU A 73 3.83 9.53 4.65
CA GLU A 73 4.91 9.28 5.60
C GLU A 73 5.76 8.08 5.18
N ALA A 74 5.14 6.94 4.86
CA ALA A 74 5.83 5.76 4.35
C ALA A 74 6.63 6.08 3.08
N ARG A 75 6.06 6.87 2.16
CA ARG A 75 6.76 7.33 0.94
C ARG A 75 7.97 8.21 1.27
N LYS A 76 7.85 9.16 2.20
CA LYS A 76 8.96 10.01 2.64
C LYS A 76 10.09 9.19 3.25
N ILE A 77 9.77 8.24 4.13
CA ILE A 77 10.76 7.36 4.77
C ILE A 77 11.48 6.53 3.69
N TRP A 78 10.75 5.90 2.78
CA TRP A 78 11.38 5.14 1.69
C TRP A 78 12.25 6.03 0.78
N GLY A 79 11.81 7.25 0.49
CA GLY A 79 12.60 8.25 -0.24
C GLY A 79 13.90 8.64 0.50
N ALA A 80 13.82 8.82 1.81
CA ALA A 80 14.99 9.10 2.65
C ALA A 80 15.98 7.92 2.64
N ILE A 81 15.49 6.68 2.71
CA ILE A 81 16.33 5.48 2.58
C ILE A 81 17.04 5.45 1.22
N VAL A 82 16.34 5.73 0.12
CA VAL A 82 16.93 5.75 -1.22
C VAL A 82 18.01 6.83 -1.33
N ASN A 83 17.77 8.04 -0.83
CA ASN A 83 18.76 9.11 -0.85
C ASN A 83 19.97 8.78 0.04
N GLY A 84 19.74 8.30 1.27
CA GLY A 84 20.78 7.85 2.17
C GLY A 84 21.63 6.72 1.58
N SER A 85 21.00 5.81 0.82
CA SER A 85 21.71 4.73 0.11
C SER A 85 22.67 5.26 -0.96
N ARG A 86 22.29 6.32 -1.69
CA ARG A 86 23.17 6.97 -2.68
C ARG A 86 24.32 7.69 -2.01
N SER A 87 24.04 8.44 -0.94
CA SER A 87 25.07 9.11 -0.15
C SER A 87 26.05 8.11 0.47
N PHE A 88 25.56 6.97 0.96
CA PHE A 88 26.40 5.87 1.46
C PHE A 88 27.31 5.33 0.36
N ALA A 89 26.78 5.01 -0.82
CA ALA A 89 27.59 4.52 -1.94
C ALA A 89 28.66 5.54 -2.36
N ALA A 90 28.30 6.83 -2.46
CA ALA A 90 29.26 7.90 -2.77
C ALA A 90 30.35 8.01 -1.70
N ALA A 91 29.99 7.92 -0.42
CA ALA A 91 30.94 7.94 0.69
C ALA A 91 31.88 6.72 0.66
N VAL A 92 31.37 5.52 0.34
CA VAL A 92 32.21 4.32 0.17
C VAL A 92 33.23 4.54 -0.95
N MET A 93 32.79 5.03 -2.11
CA MET A 93 33.68 5.26 -3.25
C MET A 93 34.69 6.41 -2.99
N GLY A 94 34.29 7.44 -2.25
CA GLY A 94 35.10 8.63 -2.01
C GLY A 94 36.08 8.53 -0.84
N PHE A 95 35.70 7.83 0.24
CA PHE A 95 36.49 7.78 1.47
C PHE A 95 37.25 6.46 1.66
N VAL A 96 36.79 5.35 1.09
CA VAL A 96 37.53 4.08 1.16
C VAL A 96 38.55 4.09 0.03
N GLY A 97 39.77 4.57 0.31
CA GLY A 97 40.84 4.70 -0.68
C GLY A 97 42.22 4.85 -0.05
N ASN A 98 43.25 4.87 -0.89
CA ASN A 98 44.66 4.92 -0.47
C ASN A 98 45.16 6.33 -0.10
N LEU A 99 44.29 7.35 -0.13
CA LEU A 99 44.70 8.75 0.09
C LEU A 99 45.23 8.99 1.51
N HIS A 100 44.65 8.31 2.51
CA HIS A 100 45.01 8.42 3.93
C HIS A 100 45.25 7.06 4.59
N ALA A 101 45.48 6.01 3.81
CA ALA A 101 45.65 4.66 4.34
C ALA A 101 47.08 4.45 4.87
N SER A 102 47.20 3.84 6.05
CA SER A 102 48.49 3.45 6.64
C SER A 102 49.19 2.36 5.82
N GLU A 103 48.40 1.48 5.20
CA GLU A 103 48.84 0.46 4.26
C GLU A 103 48.15 0.69 2.92
N ARG A 104 48.92 0.72 1.83
CA ARG A 104 48.36 0.86 0.48
C ARG A 104 47.86 -0.48 -0.02
N LEU A 105 46.57 -0.54 -0.35
CA LEU A 105 45.94 -1.69 -0.98
C LEU A 105 46.06 -1.58 -2.51
N SER A 106 46.07 -2.73 -3.19
CA SER A 106 45.92 -2.76 -4.65
C SER A 106 44.50 -2.31 -5.06
N ASP A 107 44.34 -1.84 -6.29
CA ASP A 107 43.03 -1.44 -6.82
C ASP A 107 42.02 -2.60 -6.81
N ALA A 108 42.49 -3.84 -6.97
CA ALA A 108 41.66 -5.04 -6.92
C ALA A 108 41.10 -5.29 -5.51
N GLU A 109 41.93 -5.13 -4.46
CA GLU A 109 41.51 -5.26 -3.08
C GLU A 109 40.54 -4.14 -2.66
N LEU A 110 40.83 -2.91 -3.09
CA LEU A 110 39.97 -1.76 -2.82
C LEU A 110 38.59 -1.95 -3.47
N HIS A 111 38.56 -2.40 -4.72
CA HIS A 111 37.32 -2.71 -5.42
C HIS A 111 36.54 -3.83 -4.73
N ALA A 112 37.22 -4.87 -4.23
CA ALA A 112 36.58 -5.94 -3.47
C ALA A 112 35.93 -5.41 -2.18
N ILE A 113 36.56 -4.46 -1.49
CA ILE A 113 36.00 -3.81 -0.29
C ILE A 113 34.77 -2.98 -0.66
N HIS A 114 34.86 -2.11 -1.68
CA HIS A 114 33.71 -1.32 -2.16
C HIS A 114 32.53 -2.22 -2.51
N ARG A 115 32.78 -3.27 -3.29
CA ARG A 115 31.77 -4.26 -3.66
C ARG A 115 31.15 -4.89 -2.42
N ARG A 116 31.94 -5.35 -1.46
CA ARG A 116 31.43 -5.97 -0.22
C ARG A 116 30.52 -5.03 0.56
N LEU A 117 30.89 -3.76 0.71
CA LEU A 117 30.08 -2.77 1.44
C LEU A 117 28.76 -2.46 0.72
N ILE A 118 28.82 -2.25 -0.60
CA ILE A 118 27.63 -1.98 -1.41
C ILE A 118 26.68 -3.17 -1.41
N PHE A 119 27.18 -4.40 -1.61
CA PHE A 119 26.35 -5.60 -1.61
C PHE A 119 25.70 -5.88 -0.25
N ARG A 120 26.39 -5.60 0.86
CA ARG A 120 25.79 -5.67 2.20
C ARG A 120 24.65 -4.68 2.39
N HIS A 121 24.82 -3.46 1.88
CA HIS A 121 23.75 -2.45 1.92
C HIS A 121 22.54 -2.88 1.08
N LEU A 122 22.76 -3.44 -0.11
CA LEU A 122 21.70 -4.01 -0.95
C LEU A 122 20.99 -5.19 -0.28
N ALA A 123 21.74 -6.05 0.42
CA ALA A 123 21.16 -7.15 1.20
C ALA A 123 20.25 -6.63 2.31
N TRP A 124 20.64 -5.56 3.02
CA TRP A 124 19.79 -4.91 4.02
C TRP A 124 18.49 -4.35 3.41
N ILE A 125 18.56 -3.64 2.28
CA ILE A 125 17.36 -3.14 1.58
C ILE A 125 16.46 -4.31 1.17
N THR A 126 17.04 -5.41 0.72
CA THR A 126 16.31 -6.60 0.31
C THR A 126 15.60 -7.24 1.51
N CYS A 127 16.31 -7.42 2.62
CA CYS A 127 15.72 -7.92 3.87
C CYS A 127 14.56 -7.03 4.36
N LEU A 128 14.76 -5.71 4.40
CA LEU A 128 13.72 -4.75 4.76
C LEU A 128 12.48 -4.89 3.86
N ARG A 129 12.69 -5.05 2.55
CA ARG A 129 11.63 -5.21 1.55
C ARG A 129 10.79 -6.49 1.78
N PHE A 130 11.39 -7.58 2.22
CA PHE A 130 10.70 -8.82 2.60
C PHE A 130 10.00 -8.69 3.95
N GLN A 131 10.66 -8.10 4.95
CA GLN A 131 10.11 -7.89 6.29
C GLN A 131 8.81 -7.06 6.25
N LEU A 132 8.76 -6.01 5.43
CA LEU A 132 7.59 -5.15 5.26
C LEU A 132 6.41 -5.83 4.54
N ARG A 133 6.64 -6.99 3.92
CA ARG A 133 5.61 -7.77 3.20
C ARG A 133 5.20 -9.04 3.92
N THR A 134 5.73 -9.29 5.12
CA THR A 134 5.32 -10.43 5.92
C THR A 134 3.89 -10.21 6.43
N PRO A 135 2.92 -11.08 6.09
CA PRO A 135 1.53 -10.88 6.48
C PRO A 135 1.39 -10.92 8.01
N ARG A 136 0.56 -10.03 8.55
CA ARG A 136 0.24 -10.00 9.98
C ARG A 136 -1.17 -10.50 10.25
N THR A 137 -1.39 -11.07 11.44
CA THR A 137 -2.68 -11.66 11.83
C THR A 137 -3.83 -10.65 11.84
N TRP A 138 -3.54 -9.37 12.04
CA TRP A 138 -4.51 -8.26 12.05
C TRP A 138 -4.70 -7.59 10.69
N GLU A 139 -3.91 -7.96 9.67
CA GLU A 139 -4.05 -7.41 8.33
C GLU A 139 -5.22 -8.09 7.59
N HIS A 140 -5.87 -7.36 6.67
CA HIS A 140 -6.93 -7.96 5.85
C HIS A 140 -6.30 -9.06 4.99
N LYS A 141 -6.88 -10.27 5.05
CA LYS A 141 -6.36 -11.47 4.37
C LYS A 141 -6.02 -11.19 2.90
N GLU A 142 -4.82 -11.57 2.48
CA GLU A 142 -4.28 -11.38 1.11
C GLU A 142 -5.17 -11.95 0.01
N GLU A 143 -5.99 -12.97 0.33
CA GLU A 143 -7.05 -13.50 -0.53
C GLU A 143 -7.95 -12.40 -1.11
N MET A 144 -8.17 -11.31 -0.37
CA MET A 144 -8.97 -10.20 -0.87
C MET A 144 -8.25 -9.45 -1.99
N ILE A 145 -6.94 -9.23 -1.90
CA ILE A 145 -6.17 -8.49 -2.91
C ILE A 145 -6.08 -9.31 -4.20
N ASN A 146 -5.75 -10.60 -4.12
CA ASN A 146 -5.60 -11.46 -5.29
C ASN A 146 -6.92 -11.64 -6.07
N ASN A 147 -8.07 -11.63 -5.38
CA ASN A 147 -9.39 -11.75 -6.00
C ASN A 147 -9.80 -10.52 -6.83
N TYR A 148 -9.32 -9.32 -6.47
CA TYR A 148 -9.65 -8.08 -7.17
C TYR A 148 -8.53 -7.58 -8.10
N PHE A 149 -7.27 -7.95 -7.82
CA PHE A 149 -6.08 -7.57 -8.57
C PHE A 149 -5.26 -8.80 -8.98
N PRO A 150 -5.77 -9.62 -9.92
CA PRO A 150 -5.15 -10.90 -10.28
C PRO A 150 -3.76 -10.78 -10.91
N ASN A 151 -3.43 -9.63 -11.50
CA ASN A 151 -2.14 -9.39 -12.12
C ASN A 151 -1.06 -8.93 -11.13
N PHE A 152 -1.36 -8.88 -9.82
CA PHE A 152 -0.43 -8.39 -8.82
C PHE A 152 0.55 -9.50 -8.38
N ASN A 153 1.54 -9.80 -9.23
CA ASN A 153 2.60 -10.75 -8.88
C ASN A 153 3.70 -10.04 -8.07
N THR A 154 3.75 -10.32 -6.77
CA THR A 154 4.82 -9.83 -5.89
C THR A 154 5.77 -10.99 -5.61
N PRO A 155 7.01 -10.95 -6.12
CA PRO A 155 7.93 -12.08 -6.05
C PRO A 155 8.21 -12.53 -4.60
N GLU A 156 8.16 -11.61 -3.65
CA GLU A 156 8.39 -11.89 -2.23
C GLU A 156 7.32 -12.78 -1.56
N PHE A 157 6.17 -13.00 -2.21
CA PHE A 157 5.18 -13.98 -1.75
C PHE A 157 5.48 -15.41 -2.21
N ASN A 158 6.26 -15.55 -3.29
CA ASN A 158 6.56 -16.84 -3.93
C ASN A 158 7.99 -17.33 -3.66
N SER A 159 8.90 -16.45 -3.23
CA SER A 159 10.27 -16.81 -2.89
C SER A 159 10.56 -16.55 -1.41
N MET A 160 11.39 -17.39 -0.80
CA MET A 160 11.94 -17.14 0.52
C MET A 160 13.22 -16.29 0.42
N LEU A 161 13.62 -15.66 1.53
CA LEU A 161 14.97 -15.12 1.70
C LEU A 161 15.94 -16.31 1.81
N GLU A 162 16.68 -16.60 0.74
CA GLU A 162 17.86 -17.48 0.75
C GLU A 162 19.13 -16.71 1.14
#